data_AF-A0A914RMC4-F1
#
_entry.id   AF-A0A914RMC4-F1
#
_cell.length_a   1.000
_cell.length_b   1.000
_cell.length_c   1.000
_cell.angle_alpha   90.00
_cell.angle_beta   90.00
_cell.angle_gamma   90.00
#
_symmetry.space_group_name_H-M   'P 1'
#
loop_
_entity.id
_entity.type
_entity.pdbx_description
1 polymer ?
#
loop_
_entity_poly.entity_id
_entity_poly.type
_entity_poly.pdbx_seq_one_letter_code
_entity_poly.pdbx_strand_id
1 'polypeptide(L)'
;MFVQTRPSGSALLQGKLSHILTQFDHEIDDASVHKGKQMIDKLTGALYLGDLVRRILAQLVLDGFLFSGKPCEKLDEVDSFPTKFISEILALVIGVGGALIQFHPTYHVLLEEKLKALAPPDVKWQLVPADEGSAKGAAMLAAVVEKMGL
;
A
#
# COMPACT_ATOMS: atom_id res chain seq x y z
N MET A 1 38.90 -10.28 -23.64
CA MET A 1 37.58 -9.81 -24.10
C MET A 1 36.53 -10.69 -23.44
N PHE A 2 36.06 -10.32 -22.24
CA PHE A 2 34.97 -11.03 -21.55
C PHE A 2 33.79 -10.07 -21.46
N VAL A 3 32.87 -10.19 -22.41
CA VAL A 3 31.56 -9.55 -22.29
C VAL A 3 30.74 -10.46 -21.40
N GLN A 4 30.75 -10.17 -20.11
CA GLN A 4 29.85 -10.79 -19.15
C GLN A 4 28.46 -10.22 -19.45
N THR A 5 27.66 -10.97 -20.20
CA THR A 5 26.27 -10.61 -20.47
C THR A 5 25.54 -10.57 -19.13
N ARG A 6 25.04 -9.38 -18.75
CA ARG A 6 24.13 -9.25 -17.60
C ARG A 6 22.97 -10.24 -17.83
N PRO A 7 22.58 -11.05 -16.84
CA PRO A 7 21.41 -11.90 -16.98
C PRO A 7 20.21 -11.01 -17.30
N SER A 8 19.42 -11.37 -18.32
CA SER A 8 18.15 -10.68 -18.56
C SER A 8 17.32 -10.79 -17.28
N GLY A 9 16.65 -9.70 -16.88
CA GLY A 9 15.80 -9.69 -15.68
C GLY A 9 14.76 -10.82 -15.63
N SER A 10 14.38 -11.38 -16.79
CA SER A 10 13.47 -12.54 -16.89
C SER A 10 14.01 -13.82 -16.24
N ALA A 11 15.34 -14.03 -16.23
CA ALA A 11 15.93 -15.26 -15.69
C ALA A 11 15.98 -15.29 -14.15
N LEU A 12 15.98 -14.13 -13.49
CA LEU A 12 15.93 -14.05 -12.02
C LEU A 12 14.54 -14.35 -11.45
N LEU A 13 13.49 -14.12 -12.24
CA LEU A 13 12.10 -14.24 -11.82
C LEU A 13 11.59 -15.68 -11.88
N GLN A 14 12.01 -16.45 -12.89
CA GLN A 14 11.51 -17.81 -13.14
C GLN A 14 11.85 -18.85 -12.06
N GLY A 15 12.73 -18.53 -11.09
CA GLY A 15 13.12 -19.49 -10.04
C GLY A 15 13.16 -18.97 -8.61
N LYS A 16 13.27 -17.65 -8.37
CA LYS A 16 13.44 -17.11 -7.01
C LYS A 16 12.32 -16.21 -6.50
N LEU A 17 11.56 -15.56 -7.38
CA LEU A 17 10.53 -14.59 -6.97
C LEU A 17 9.10 -15.07 -7.27
N SER A 18 8.93 -16.23 -7.92
CA SER A 18 7.61 -16.78 -8.24
C SER A 18 6.70 -16.96 -7.00
N HIS A 19 7.28 -17.22 -5.84
CA HIS A 19 6.53 -17.42 -4.58
C HIS A 19 6.01 -16.12 -3.95
N ILE A 20 6.53 -14.96 -4.35
CA ILE A 20 6.05 -13.65 -3.87
C ILE A 20 5.09 -12.96 -4.85
N LEU A 21 5.00 -13.45 -6.09
CA LEU A 21 4.12 -12.89 -7.10
C LEU A 21 2.67 -13.29 -6.81
N THR A 22 1.80 -12.30 -6.79
CA THR A 22 0.36 -12.48 -6.64
C THR A 22 -0.31 -12.52 -8.01
N GLN A 23 -1.58 -12.94 -8.04
CA GLN A 23 -2.40 -12.87 -9.25
C GLN A 23 -2.46 -11.45 -9.84
N PHE A 24 -2.46 -10.42 -9.00
CA PHE A 24 -2.53 -9.03 -9.44
C PHE A 24 -1.25 -8.59 -10.16
N ASP A 25 -0.08 -9.08 -9.74
CA ASP A 25 1.19 -8.80 -10.41
C ASP A 25 1.23 -9.41 -11.81
N HIS A 26 0.65 -10.59 -11.97
CA HIS A 26 0.50 -11.25 -13.28
C HIS A 26 -0.45 -10.47 -14.20
N GLU A 27 -1.60 -10.02 -13.68
CA GLU A 27 -2.53 -9.21 -14.46
C GLU A 27 -1.93 -7.87 -14.92
N ILE A 28 -1.12 -7.23 -14.06
CA ILE A 28 -0.40 -6.00 -14.41
C ILE A 28 0.64 -6.28 -15.50
N ASP A 29 1.39 -7.37 -15.38
CA ASP A 29 2.35 -7.78 -16.42
C ASP A 29 1.67 -8.05 -17.76
N ASP A 30 0.53 -8.75 -17.74
CA ASP A 30 -0.26 -9.10 -18.92
C ASP A 30 -0.89 -7.88 -19.60
N ALA A 31 -1.26 -6.86 -18.82
CA ALA A 31 -1.79 -5.59 -19.32
C ALA A 31 -0.68 -4.63 -19.82
N SER A 32 0.59 -4.89 -19.48
CA SER A 32 1.69 -4.00 -19.81
C SER A 32 2.21 -4.16 -21.25
N VAL A 33 2.90 -3.13 -21.74
CA VAL A 33 3.58 -3.13 -23.05
C VAL A 33 4.68 -4.20 -23.14
N HIS A 34 5.35 -4.48 -22.02
CA HIS A 34 6.53 -5.34 -21.97
C HIS A 34 6.26 -6.62 -21.17
N LYS A 35 5.33 -7.46 -21.64
CA LYS A 35 4.94 -8.73 -20.98
C LYS A 35 6.14 -9.64 -20.68
N GLY A 36 6.19 -10.22 -19.49
CA GLY A 36 7.26 -11.10 -19.02
C GLY A 36 8.62 -10.41 -18.83
N LYS A 37 8.67 -9.08 -18.93
CA LYS A 37 9.89 -8.27 -18.80
C LYS A 37 9.68 -7.20 -17.74
N GLN A 38 10.79 -6.76 -17.13
CA GLN A 38 10.79 -5.66 -16.14
C GLN A 38 9.88 -5.92 -14.94
N MET A 39 9.68 -7.18 -14.51
CA MET A 39 8.79 -7.47 -13.37
C MET A 39 9.23 -6.79 -12.08
N ILE A 40 10.54 -6.66 -11.82
CA ILE A 40 11.01 -5.92 -10.63
C ILE A 40 10.49 -4.48 -10.68
N ASP A 41 10.63 -3.82 -11.83
CA ASP A 41 10.13 -2.46 -12.02
C ASP A 41 8.59 -2.39 -11.95
N LYS A 42 7.88 -3.48 -12.26
CA LYS A 42 6.42 -3.57 -12.09
C LYS A 42 5.99 -3.79 -10.65
N LEU A 43 6.78 -4.52 -9.88
CA LEU A 43 6.55 -4.76 -8.45
C LEU A 43 6.84 -3.52 -7.61
N THR A 44 7.92 -2.80 -7.93
CA THR A 44 8.41 -1.69 -7.09
C THR A 44 8.17 -0.32 -7.71
N GLY A 45 7.87 -0.26 -9.01
CA GLY A 45 7.73 0.99 -9.73
C GLY A 45 6.42 1.70 -9.38
N ALA A 46 6.55 2.99 -9.09
CA ALA A 46 5.43 3.86 -8.76
C ALA A 46 4.34 3.86 -9.85
N LEU A 47 4.72 3.64 -11.12
CA LEU A 47 3.78 3.56 -12.26
C LEU A 47 2.72 2.46 -12.08
N TYR A 48 3.07 1.32 -11.48
CA TYR A 48 2.22 0.13 -11.44
C TYR A 48 1.52 -0.07 -10.10
N LEU A 49 2.02 0.59 -9.06
CA LEU A 49 1.49 0.49 -7.71
C LEU A 49 0.03 0.99 -7.63
N GLY A 50 -0.29 2.05 -8.38
CA GLY A 50 -1.67 2.58 -8.52
C GLY A 50 -2.64 1.52 -9.04
N ASP A 51 -2.26 0.86 -10.13
CA ASP A 51 -3.06 -0.19 -10.75
C ASP A 51 -3.15 -1.44 -9.87
N LEU A 52 -2.10 -1.77 -9.11
CA LEU A 52 -2.12 -2.84 -8.12
C LEU A 52 -3.19 -2.61 -7.05
N VAL A 53 -3.18 -1.42 -6.43
CA VAL A 53 -4.17 -1.07 -5.41
C VAL A 53 -5.58 -1.04 -6.01
N ARG A 54 -5.75 -0.49 -7.21
CA ARG A 54 -7.04 -0.47 -7.91
C ARG A 54 -7.60 -1.89 -8.09
N ARG A 55 -6.78 -2.84 -8.55
CA ARG A 55 -7.18 -4.24 -8.77
C ARG A 55 -7.53 -4.95 -7.47
N ILE A 56 -6.76 -4.73 -6.41
CA ILE A 56 -7.07 -5.27 -5.08
C ILE A 56 -8.42 -4.71 -4.59
N LEU A 57 -8.64 -3.39 -4.70
CA LEU A 57 -9.90 -2.77 -4.30
C LEU A 57 -11.09 -3.28 -5.12
N ALA A 58 -10.92 -3.42 -6.44
CA ALA A 58 -11.95 -3.98 -7.31
C ALA A 58 -12.30 -5.42 -6.90
N GLN A 59 -11.29 -6.25 -6.60
CA GLN A 59 -11.52 -7.61 -6.12
C GLN A 59 -12.24 -7.63 -4.76
N LEU A 60 -11.87 -6.74 -3.83
CA LEU A 60 -12.54 -6.63 -2.53
C LEU A 60 -14.00 -6.19 -2.66
N VAL A 61 -14.34 -5.39 -3.68
CA VAL A 61 -15.73 -5.05 -4.02
C VAL A 61 -16.44 -6.28 -4.59
N LEU A 62 -15.86 -6.97 -5.57
CA LEU A 62 -16.46 -8.17 -6.18
C LEU A 62 -16.73 -9.26 -5.14
N ASP A 63 -15.80 -9.44 -4.21
CA ASP A 63 -15.91 -10.40 -3.11
C ASP A 63 -16.94 -9.97 -2.04
N GLY A 64 -17.53 -8.77 -2.15
CA GLY A 64 -18.58 -8.26 -1.27
C GLY A 64 -18.07 -7.56 0.01
N PHE A 65 -16.76 -7.39 0.18
CA PHE A 65 -16.17 -6.84 1.41
C PHE A 65 -16.10 -5.31 1.42
N LEU A 66 -16.04 -4.69 0.25
CA LEU A 66 -16.20 -3.24 0.08
C LEU A 66 -17.50 -2.92 -0.65
N PHE A 67 -18.12 -1.79 -0.28
CA PHE A 67 -19.36 -1.27 -0.88
C PHE A 67 -20.52 -2.29 -0.96
N SER A 68 -20.52 -3.32 -0.11
CA SER A 68 -21.51 -4.40 -0.09
C SER A 68 -21.69 -5.10 -1.45
N GLY A 69 -20.60 -5.24 -2.21
CA GLY A 69 -20.65 -5.87 -3.54
C GLY A 69 -21.11 -4.94 -4.66
N LYS A 70 -21.44 -3.68 -4.37
CA LYS A 70 -21.90 -2.74 -5.39
C LYS A 70 -20.73 -2.29 -6.26
N PRO A 71 -20.80 -2.48 -7.59
CA PRO A 71 -19.76 -2.03 -8.51
C PRO A 71 -19.50 -0.53 -8.35
N CYS A 72 -18.22 -0.15 -8.45
CA CYS A 72 -17.80 1.24 -8.42
C CYS A 72 -17.18 1.56 -9.78
N GLU A 73 -17.89 2.31 -10.62
CA GLU A 73 -17.45 2.64 -11.99
C GLU A 73 -16.05 3.28 -12.02
N LYS A 74 -15.72 4.06 -10.98
CA LYS A 74 -14.39 4.65 -10.84
C LYS A 74 -13.27 3.62 -10.68
N LEU A 75 -13.53 2.44 -10.12
CA LEU A 75 -12.51 1.39 -9.98
C LEU A 75 -12.29 0.61 -11.28
N ASP A 76 -13.22 0.67 -12.23
CA ASP A 76 -13.13 -0.02 -13.52
C ASP A 76 -12.28 0.74 -14.54
N GLU A 77 -12.11 2.06 -14.34
CA GLU A 77 -11.27 2.91 -15.17
C GLU A 77 -9.78 2.67 -14.87
N VAL A 78 -9.00 2.42 -15.93
CA VAL A 78 -7.52 2.37 -15.87
C VAL A 78 -7.00 3.73 -15.40
N ASP A 79 -5.99 3.73 -14.53
CA ASP A 79 -5.37 4.93 -13.92
C ASP A 79 -6.28 5.78 -13.01
N SER A 80 -7.48 5.31 -12.69
CA SER A 80 -8.40 5.95 -11.74
C SER A 80 -7.85 6.09 -10.31
N PHE A 81 -6.86 5.26 -9.98
CA PHE A 81 -6.09 5.32 -8.74
C PHE A 81 -4.69 5.85 -9.03
N PRO A 82 -4.53 7.18 -9.19
CA PRO A 82 -3.23 7.74 -9.53
C PRO A 82 -2.24 7.48 -8.41
N THR A 83 -1.02 7.11 -8.82
CA THR A 83 0.14 6.81 -7.96
C THR A 83 0.39 7.84 -6.86
N LYS A 84 0.01 9.11 -7.07
CA LYS A 84 0.11 10.16 -6.05
C LYS A 84 -0.58 9.77 -4.72
N PHE A 85 -1.70 9.06 -4.78
CA PHE A 85 -2.41 8.60 -3.60
C PHE A 85 -1.62 7.52 -2.87
N ILE A 86 -0.79 6.75 -3.58
CA ILE A 86 0.07 5.76 -2.92
C ILE A 86 1.29 6.41 -2.28
N SER A 87 1.84 7.46 -2.87
CA SER A 87 2.84 8.28 -2.17
C SER A 87 2.29 8.89 -0.88
N GLU A 88 1.00 9.22 -0.84
CA GLU A 88 0.30 9.65 0.38
C GLU A 88 0.01 8.48 1.34
N ILE A 89 -0.32 7.28 0.84
CA ILE A 89 -0.52 6.05 1.65
C ILE A 89 0.81 5.54 2.25
N LEU A 90 1.93 5.68 1.53
CA LEU A 90 3.27 5.34 2.00
C LEU A 90 3.83 6.38 2.98
N ALA A 91 3.13 7.50 3.19
CA ALA A 91 3.49 8.42 4.25
C ALA A 91 3.31 7.72 5.61
N LEU A 92 4.33 7.79 6.45
CA LEU A 92 4.27 7.22 7.79
C LEU A 92 3.26 8.02 8.63
N VAL A 93 2.07 7.47 8.83
CA VAL A 93 1.05 8.05 9.70
C VAL A 93 1.14 7.46 11.08
N ILE A 94 1.37 8.30 12.09
CA ILE A 94 1.40 7.93 13.49
C ILE A 94 0.03 8.27 14.10
N GLY A 95 -0.80 7.25 14.26
CA GLY A 95 -2.08 7.38 14.98
C GLY A 95 -1.82 7.47 16.48
N VAL A 96 -2.29 8.55 17.12
CA VAL A 96 -2.18 8.74 18.58
C VAL A 96 -3.55 8.92 19.20
N GLY A 97 -3.81 8.22 20.31
CA GLY A 97 -5.08 8.30 21.04
C GLY A 97 -4.85 8.37 22.54
N GLY A 98 -5.95 8.52 23.29
CA GLY A 98 -5.95 8.55 24.75
C GLY A 98 -6.16 9.95 25.35
N ALA A 99 -6.41 9.97 26.66
CA ALA A 99 -6.88 11.15 27.38
C ALA A 99 -5.97 12.39 27.27
N LEU A 100 -4.65 12.22 27.17
CA LEU A 100 -3.72 13.35 27.01
C LEU A 100 -3.82 13.97 25.62
N ILE A 101 -3.97 13.17 24.57
CA ILE A 101 -4.18 13.67 23.21
C ILE A 101 -5.55 14.37 23.11
N GLN A 102 -6.56 13.83 23.80
CA GLN A 102 -7.94 14.31 23.70
C GLN A 102 -8.25 15.53 24.58
N PHE A 103 -7.71 15.60 25.80
CA PHE A 103 -8.11 16.57 26.81
C PHE A 103 -7.03 17.58 27.18
N HIS A 104 -5.78 17.41 26.75
CA HIS A 104 -4.70 18.34 27.08
C HIS A 104 -4.42 19.31 25.91
N PRO A 105 -4.66 20.62 26.07
CA PRO A 105 -4.69 21.59 24.96
C PRO A 105 -3.36 21.78 24.24
N THR A 106 -2.23 21.48 24.89
CA THR A 106 -0.88 21.69 24.32
C THR A 106 -0.12 20.40 24.04
N TYR A 107 -0.64 19.23 24.47
CA TYR A 107 0.14 18.00 24.46
C TYR A 107 0.44 17.52 23.04
N HIS A 108 -0.53 17.65 22.13
CA HIS A 108 -0.37 17.29 20.72
C HIS A 108 0.78 18.09 20.05
N VAL A 109 0.81 19.41 20.27
CA VAL A 109 1.83 20.30 19.69
C VAL A 109 3.22 19.94 20.23
N LEU A 110 3.35 19.77 21.54
CA LEU A 110 4.64 19.42 22.17
C LEU A 110 5.15 18.06 21.71
N LEU A 111 4.25 17.09 21.56
CA LEU A 111 4.59 15.77 21.06
C LEU A 111 5.08 15.85 19.61
N GLU A 112 4.40 16.60 18.75
CA GLU A 112 4.80 16.80 17.36
C GLU A 112 6.16 17.50 17.24
N GLU A 113 6.40 18.55 18.03
CA GLU A 113 7.70 19.23 18.08
C GLU A 113 8.84 18.30 18.52
N LYS A 114 8.60 17.49 19.56
CA LYS A 114 9.59 16.50 20.02
C LYS A 114 9.87 15.44 18.96
N LEU A 115 8.84 14.94 18.29
CA LEU A 115 9.00 13.97 17.21
C LEU A 115 9.76 14.58 16.02
N LYS A 116 9.53 15.86 15.68
CA LYS A 116 10.30 16.57 14.63
C LYS A 116 11.78 16.71 14.98
N ALA A 117 12.09 16.94 16.25
CA ALA A 117 13.47 17.04 16.71
C ALA A 117 14.22 15.68 16.74
N LEU A 118 13.48 14.57 16.84
CA LEU A 118 14.05 13.22 16.95
C LEU A 118 14.02 12.44 15.65
N ALA A 119 13.08 12.72 14.76
CA ALA A 119 12.94 12.02 13.49
C ALA A 119 14.11 12.34 12.55
N PRO A 120 14.61 11.36 11.79
CA PRO A 120 15.56 11.62 10.72
C PRO A 120 14.98 12.64 9.71
N PRO A 121 15.79 13.60 9.22
CA PRO A 121 15.31 14.71 8.39
C PRO A 121 14.77 14.28 7.02
N ASP A 122 15.11 13.08 6.57
CA ASP A 122 14.67 12.46 5.31
C ASP A 122 13.35 11.68 5.43
N VAL A 123 12.86 11.47 6.66
CA VAL A 123 11.62 10.72 6.91
C VAL A 123 10.43 11.68 6.97
N LYS A 124 9.49 11.51 6.04
CA LYS A 124 8.20 12.21 6.05
C LYS A 124 7.18 11.41 6.86
N TRP A 125 6.54 12.08 7.82
CA TRP A 125 5.53 11.48 8.69
C TRP A 125 4.47 12.50 9.10
N GLN A 126 3.34 12.01 9.57
CA GLN A 126 2.24 12.84 10.07
C GLN A 126 1.67 12.26 11.37
N LEU A 127 1.44 13.12 12.37
CA LEU A 127 0.73 12.75 13.59
C LEU A 127 -0.77 12.94 13.41
N VAL A 128 -1.58 11.91 13.70
CA VAL A 128 -3.03 11.97 13.55
C VAL A 128 -3.71 11.58 14.87
N PRO A 129 -4.47 12.49 15.50
CA PRO A 129 -5.30 12.16 16.65
C PRO A 129 -6.40 11.16 16.26
N ALA A 130 -6.61 10.14 17.09
CA ALA A 130 -7.67 9.15 16.91
C ALA A 130 -8.48 9.00 18.20
N ASP A 131 -9.75 9.43 18.16
CA ASP A 131 -10.67 9.36 19.29
C ASP A 131 -10.98 7.90 19.70
N GLU A 132 -10.98 6.96 18.75
CA GLU A 132 -11.35 5.55 18.97
C GLU A 132 -10.49 4.57 18.14
N GLY A 133 -9.23 4.94 17.88
CA GLY A 133 -8.38 4.21 16.92
C GLY A 133 -8.13 2.74 17.26
N SER A 134 -8.01 2.42 18.55
CA SER A 134 -7.69 1.06 19.04
C SER A 134 -8.79 0.04 18.70
N ALA A 135 -10.05 0.36 19.01
CA ALA A 135 -11.17 -0.56 18.78
C ALA A 135 -11.45 -0.77 17.29
N LYS A 136 -11.38 0.31 16.48
CA LYS A 136 -11.58 0.24 15.03
C LYS A 136 -10.45 -0.50 14.34
N GLY A 137 -9.20 -0.27 14.78
CA GLY A 137 -8.03 -1.00 14.29
C GLY A 137 -8.10 -2.48 14.61
N ALA A 138 -8.49 -2.83 15.85
CA ALA A 138 -8.67 -4.22 16.26
C ALA A 138 -9.80 -4.92 15.49
N ALA A 139 -10.94 -4.26 15.29
CA ALA A 139 -12.05 -4.80 14.49
C ALA A 139 -11.66 -5.02 13.02
N MET A 140 -10.91 -4.08 12.43
CA MET A 140 -10.39 -4.22 11.07
C MET A 140 -9.40 -5.40 10.96
N LEU A 141 -8.47 -5.53 11.91
CA LEU A 141 -7.55 -6.67 12.00
C LEU A 141 -8.31 -7.99 12.15
N ALA A 142 -9.28 -8.06 13.06
CA ALA A 142 -10.10 -9.24 13.28
C ALA A 142 -10.86 -9.64 12.00
N ALA A 143 -11.48 -8.68 11.30
CA ALA A 143 -12.16 -8.92 10.03
C ALA A 143 -11.21 -9.40 8.92
N VAL A 144 -9.98 -8.86 8.88
CA VAL A 144 -8.95 -9.30 7.92
C VAL A 144 -8.50 -10.74 8.23
N VAL A 145 -8.24 -11.05 9.51
CA VAL A 145 -7.83 -12.39 9.97
C VAL A 145 -8.92 -13.42 9.70
N GLU A 146 -10.17 -13.13 10.06
CA GLU A 146 -11.33 -13.99 9.80
C GLU A 146 -11.50 -14.26 8.30
N LYS A 147 -11.34 -13.23 7.47
CA LYS A 147 -11.44 -13.34 6.02
C LYS A 147 -10.27 -14.11 5.39
N MET A 148 -9.07 -14.00 5.95
CA MET A 148 -7.88 -14.70 5.47
C MET A 148 -7.78 -16.14 5.97
N GLY A 149 -8.69 -16.58 6.85
CA GLY A 149 -8.69 -17.93 7.41
C GLY A 149 -7.47 -18.22 8.29
N LEU A 150 -6.90 -17.18 8.92
CA LEU A 150 -5.79 -17.27 9.86
C LEU A 150 -6.27 -17.54 11.29
#